data_AF-A0A975FSB7-F1
#
_entry.id   AF-A0A975FSB7-F1
#
_cell.length_a   1.000
_cell.length_b   1.000
_cell.length_c   1.000
_cell.angle_alpha   90.00
_cell.angle_beta   90.00
_cell.angle_gamma   90.00
#
_symmetry.space_group_name_H-M   'P 1'
#
loop_
_entity.id
_entity.type
_entity.pdbx_description
1 polymer ?
#
loop_
_entity_poly.entity_id
_entity_poly.type
_entity_poly.pdbx_seq_one_letter_code
_entity_poly.pdbx_strand_id
1 'polypeptide(L)'
;MLKPTKTIERQDSTVTLEFADEYITTFFEGFKIHSYERIFGFSTDPKHHKYYLIGLDSDDKTQQLQNINAVVFAEYVGIREYETLGTPSDYFDHDTLQQHWFPHPDGYVPINQPKAYEHLELVNARRAWHITQGNPNVVIGIKDINFINSHPDIDDKIVATVGTATGNNTSHHGLSVAGIAGGETNNNGVGISAIGYDLKLIAITQFGHAGAVLYLAQNYPDVKVVNISLGSTGNFSQVEADIFKDVWNNYGVTTTVAAGNGVFQSGTNSNNYF
;
A
#
# COMPACT_ATOMS: atom_id res chain seq x y z
N MET A 1 -26.37 15.96 -16.08
CA MET A 1 -25.10 15.21 -15.87
C MET A 1 -24.00 16.08 -16.45
N LEU A 2 -22.88 16.29 -15.75
CA LEU A 2 -21.77 17.13 -16.24
C LEU A 2 -20.94 16.42 -17.32
N LYS A 3 -21.61 15.90 -18.35
CA LYS A 3 -20.97 15.27 -19.50
C LYS A 3 -20.98 16.29 -20.64
N PRO A 4 -19.82 16.81 -21.06
CA PRO A 4 -19.74 17.69 -22.22
C PRO A 4 -20.29 16.98 -23.46
N THR A 5 -21.04 17.70 -24.27
CA THR A 5 -21.39 17.29 -25.64
C THR A 5 -20.20 17.46 -26.57
N LYS A 6 -19.28 18.37 -26.23
CA LYS A 6 -18.05 18.61 -26.97
C LYS A 6 -16.95 19.12 -26.03
N THR A 7 -15.74 18.66 -26.30
CA THR A 7 -14.52 19.07 -25.61
C THR A 7 -13.54 19.56 -26.68
N ILE A 8 -13.04 20.77 -26.53
CA ILE A 8 -12.14 21.41 -27.51
C ILE A 8 -10.84 21.76 -26.81
N GLU A 9 -9.76 21.08 -27.19
CA GLU A 9 -8.40 21.44 -26.77
C GLU A 9 -7.94 22.71 -27.49
N ARG A 10 -7.34 23.63 -26.74
CA ARG A 10 -6.82 24.90 -27.24
C ARG A 10 -5.30 24.87 -27.31
N GLN A 11 -4.73 25.76 -28.11
CA GLN A 11 -3.27 25.84 -28.30
C GLN A 11 -2.50 26.23 -27.03
N ASP A 12 -3.16 26.86 -26.06
CA ASP A 12 -2.58 27.26 -24.77
C ASP A 12 -2.70 26.16 -23.68
N SER A 13 -2.99 24.92 -24.07
CA SER A 13 -3.18 23.78 -23.16
C SER A 13 -4.36 23.95 -22.19
N THR A 14 -5.36 24.73 -22.59
CA THR A 14 -6.68 24.78 -21.93
C THR A 14 -7.72 24.00 -22.72
N VAL A 15 -8.86 23.74 -22.09
CA VAL A 15 -9.98 22.98 -22.62
C VAL A 15 -11.25 23.83 -22.54
N THR A 16 -11.95 23.97 -23.66
CA THR A 16 -13.32 24.49 -23.67
C THR A 16 -14.31 23.34 -23.65
N LEU A 17 -15.34 23.47 -22.81
CA LEU A 17 -16.39 22.46 -22.64
C LEU A 17 -17.72 23.05 -23.12
N GLU A 18 -18.39 22.34 -24.01
CA GLU A 18 -19.79 22.63 -24.37
C GLU A 18 -20.67 21.53 -23.75
N PHE A 19 -21.78 21.93 -23.13
CA PHE A 19 -22.74 21.03 -22.52
C PHE A 19 -24.09 21.15 -23.21
N ALA A 20 -24.95 20.13 -23.04
CA ALA A 20 -26.33 20.19 -23.51
C ALA A 20 -27.15 21.30 -22.81
N ASP A 21 -26.73 21.68 -21.60
CA ASP A 21 -27.30 22.79 -20.84
C ASP A 21 -26.46 24.05 -21.06
N GLU A 22 -27.09 25.09 -21.62
CA GLU A 22 -26.43 26.35 -21.95
C GLU A 22 -25.97 27.10 -20.71
N TYR A 23 -26.72 27.02 -19.60
CA TYR A 23 -26.31 27.63 -18.33
C TYR A 23 -25.02 27.00 -17.81
N ILE A 24 -24.89 25.67 -17.91
CA ILE A 24 -23.67 24.97 -17.51
C ILE A 24 -22.50 25.33 -18.44
N THR A 25 -22.76 25.46 -19.75
CA THR A 25 -21.75 25.92 -20.71
C THR A 25 -21.22 27.29 -20.34
N THR A 26 -22.09 28.29 -20.20
CA THR A 26 -21.71 29.66 -19.81
C THR A 26 -21.03 29.70 -18.43
N PHE A 27 -21.47 28.86 -17.49
CA PHE A 27 -20.82 28.77 -16.18
C PHE A 27 -19.36 28.34 -16.33
N PHE A 28 -19.08 27.28 -17.09
CA PHE A 28 -17.70 26.78 -17.29
C PHE A 28 -16.82 27.70 -18.15
N GLU A 29 -17.40 28.59 -18.98
CA GLU A 29 -16.65 29.63 -19.70
C GLU A 29 -15.95 30.63 -18.75
N GLY A 30 -16.45 30.77 -17.50
CA GLY A 30 -15.82 31.58 -16.46
C GLY A 30 -14.54 30.97 -15.87
N PHE A 31 -14.20 29.73 -16.24
CA PHE A 31 -13.07 28.99 -15.69
C PHE A 31 -12.00 28.76 -16.76
N LYS A 32 -10.73 28.88 -16.36
CA LYS A 32 -9.62 28.41 -17.17
C LYS A 32 -9.37 26.94 -16.83
N ILE A 33 -9.86 26.05 -17.69
CA ILE A 33 -9.83 24.61 -17.46
C ILE A 33 -8.64 24.00 -18.19
N HIS A 34 -7.81 23.24 -17.49
CA HIS A 34 -6.65 22.54 -18.03
C HIS A 34 -6.92 21.05 -18.30
N SER A 35 -7.85 20.46 -17.56
CA SER A 35 -8.27 19.06 -17.77
C SER A 35 -9.70 18.84 -17.29
N TYR A 36 -10.38 17.89 -17.92
CA TYR A 36 -11.74 17.49 -17.55
C TYR A 36 -11.92 15.99 -17.79
N GLU A 37 -11.93 15.20 -16.73
CA GLU A 37 -11.89 13.73 -16.81
C GLU A 37 -13.02 13.08 -16.02
N ARG A 38 -13.63 12.02 -16.57
CA ARG A 38 -14.59 11.18 -15.85
C ARG A 38 -13.88 10.01 -15.17
N ILE A 39 -13.50 10.19 -13.90
CA ILE A 39 -12.54 9.31 -13.20
C ILE A 39 -12.99 7.86 -12.97
N PHE A 40 -14.30 7.59 -12.88
CA PHE A 40 -14.81 6.21 -12.76
C PHE A 40 -15.65 5.79 -13.96
N GLY A 41 -15.31 6.33 -15.12
CA GLY A 41 -16.04 6.04 -16.36
C GLY A 41 -15.96 4.59 -16.82
N PHE A 42 -14.96 3.83 -16.37
CA PHE A 42 -14.77 2.42 -16.68
C PHE A 42 -15.70 1.47 -15.89
N SER A 43 -16.32 1.95 -14.81
CA SER A 43 -17.15 1.09 -13.96
C SER A 43 -18.36 0.54 -14.72
N THR A 44 -18.73 -0.71 -14.47
CA THR A 44 -19.96 -1.30 -15.03
C THR A 44 -21.22 -0.82 -14.30
N ASP A 45 -21.10 -0.28 -13.07
CA ASP A 45 -22.22 0.35 -12.36
C ASP A 45 -22.37 1.83 -12.78
N PRO A 46 -23.49 2.23 -13.40
CA PRO A 46 -23.73 3.60 -13.85
C PRO A 46 -23.67 4.65 -12.71
N LYS A 47 -23.86 4.25 -11.45
CA LYS A 47 -23.80 5.17 -10.31
C LYS A 47 -22.41 5.79 -10.12
N HIS A 48 -21.35 5.16 -10.61
CA HIS A 48 -19.99 5.70 -10.55
C HIS A 48 -19.67 6.67 -11.69
N HIS A 49 -20.51 6.77 -12.72
CA HIS A 49 -20.23 7.64 -13.87
C HIS A 49 -20.45 9.13 -13.60
N LYS A 50 -20.86 9.48 -12.37
CA LYS A 50 -21.18 10.85 -11.96
C LYS A 50 -20.00 11.65 -11.41
N TYR A 51 -18.82 11.04 -11.26
CA TYR A 51 -17.64 11.69 -10.69
C TYR A 51 -16.71 12.22 -11.78
N TYR A 52 -16.26 13.46 -11.60
CA TYR A 52 -15.39 14.17 -12.53
C TYR A 52 -14.24 14.83 -11.78
N LEU A 53 -13.06 14.80 -12.39
CA LEU A 53 -11.89 15.57 -11.97
C LEU A 53 -11.69 16.73 -12.95
N ILE A 54 -11.56 17.94 -12.41
CA ILE A 54 -11.44 19.17 -13.18
C ILE A 54 -10.16 19.88 -12.77
N GLY A 55 -9.22 20.06 -13.70
CA GLY A 55 -8.02 20.85 -13.48
C GLY A 55 -8.31 22.32 -13.74
N LEU A 56 -8.23 23.15 -12.71
CA LEU A 56 -8.44 24.60 -12.78
C LEU A 56 -7.12 25.34 -12.55
N ASP A 57 -7.09 26.62 -12.90
CA ASP A 57 -5.97 27.54 -12.69
C ASP A 57 -5.76 27.95 -11.21
N SER A 58 -6.78 27.78 -10.36
CA SER A 58 -6.73 28.11 -8.93
C SER A 58 -7.77 27.30 -8.13
N ASP A 59 -7.45 27.04 -6.86
CA ASP A 59 -8.24 26.34 -5.84
C ASP A 59 -9.41 27.16 -5.26
N ASP A 60 -9.30 28.50 -5.26
CA ASP A 60 -10.36 29.44 -4.84
C ASP A 60 -11.67 29.30 -5.63
N LYS A 61 -11.63 28.55 -6.73
CA LYS A 61 -12.75 28.31 -7.64
C LYS A 61 -13.60 27.08 -7.27
N THR A 62 -13.17 26.25 -6.30
CA THR A 62 -13.95 25.05 -5.90
C THR A 62 -15.31 25.39 -5.30
N GLN A 63 -15.41 26.43 -4.46
CA GLN A 63 -16.71 26.84 -3.90
C GLN A 63 -17.69 27.30 -4.98
N GLN A 64 -17.18 27.91 -6.06
CA GLN A 64 -18.02 28.35 -7.17
C GLN A 64 -18.66 27.16 -7.90
N LEU A 65 -17.94 26.03 -8.03
CA LEU A 65 -18.48 24.81 -8.64
C LEU A 65 -19.71 24.28 -7.89
N GLN A 66 -19.85 24.53 -6.59
CA GLN A 66 -21.04 24.12 -5.84
C GLN A 66 -22.29 24.95 -6.16
N ASN A 67 -22.14 26.08 -6.87
CA ASN A 67 -23.26 26.96 -7.20
C ASN A 67 -24.06 26.51 -8.42
N ILE A 68 -23.61 25.50 -9.17
CA ILE A 68 -24.43 24.93 -10.24
C ILE A 68 -25.32 23.82 -9.68
N ASN A 69 -26.61 23.88 -10.00
CA ASN A 69 -27.62 22.91 -9.55
C ASN A 69 -27.28 21.45 -9.91
N ALA A 70 -26.41 21.23 -10.91
CA ALA A 70 -25.96 19.91 -11.34
C ALA A 70 -24.83 19.32 -10.46
N VAL A 71 -24.21 20.13 -9.59
CA VAL A 71 -23.16 19.70 -8.66
C VAL A 71 -23.77 19.54 -7.28
N VAL A 72 -23.77 18.31 -6.78
CA VAL A 72 -24.21 18.01 -5.40
C VAL A 72 -23.11 18.31 -4.40
N PHE A 73 -21.85 18.14 -4.81
CA PHE A 73 -20.67 18.30 -3.97
C PHE A 73 -19.44 18.56 -4.85
N ALA A 74 -18.56 19.45 -4.43
CA ALA A 74 -17.25 19.68 -5.03
C ALA A 74 -16.22 19.93 -3.92
N GLU A 75 -15.05 19.30 -4.04
CA GLU A 75 -13.92 19.47 -3.13
C GLU A 75 -12.64 19.77 -3.90
N TYR A 76 -11.72 20.49 -3.26
CA TYR A 76 -10.38 20.71 -3.79
C TYR A 76 -9.52 19.49 -3.44
N VAL A 77 -8.93 18.87 -4.46
CA VAL A 77 -8.13 17.63 -4.30
C VAL A 77 -6.62 17.86 -4.44
N GLY A 78 -6.17 19.12 -4.40
CA GLY A 78 -4.75 19.48 -4.56
C GLY A 78 -4.34 19.81 -6.00
N ILE A 79 -3.16 20.40 -6.14
CA ILE A 79 -2.44 20.56 -7.40
C ILE A 79 -1.83 19.22 -7.81
N ARG A 80 -1.90 18.86 -9.10
CA ARG A 80 -1.16 17.74 -9.70
C ARG A 80 0.36 18.03 -9.81
N GLU A 81 0.90 18.86 -8.93
CA GLU A 81 2.34 19.02 -8.77
C GLU A 81 2.77 18.05 -7.68
N TYR A 82 3.36 16.95 -8.14
CA TYR A 82 3.77 15.84 -7.31
C TYR A 82 5.05 16.21 -6.58
N GLU A 83 4.93 16.86 -5.42
CA GLU A 83 6.02 16.81 -4.47
C GLU A 83 6.07 15.39 -3.91
N THR A 84 7.01 14.59 -4.41
CA THR A 84 7.41 13.39 -3.67
C THR A 84 8.20 13.85 -2.46
N LEU A 85 8.08 13.12 -1.34
CA LEU A 85 9.10 13.23 -0.30
C LEU A 85 10.49 13.02 -0.94
N GLY A 86 11.55 13.55 -0.34
CA GLY A 86 12.90 13.16 -0.71
C GLY A 86 13.01 11.63 -0.76
N THR A 87 13.65 11.10 -1.80
CA THR A 87 13.87 9.66 -1.95
C THR A 87 14.64 9.15 -0.73
N PRO A 88 14.13 8.15 0.03
CA PRO A 88 14.87 7.57 1.14
C PRO A 88 16.26 7.11 0.69
N SER A 89 17.24 7.20 1.59
CA SER A 89 18.64 6.87 1.28
C SER A 89 18.88 5.40 0.86
N ASP A 90 17.94 4.52 1.19
CA ASP A 90 17.89 3.09 0.89
C ASP A 90 16.78 2.72 -0.11
N TYR A 91 16.27 3.70 -0.85
CA TYR A 91 15.30 3.51 -1.92
C TYR A 91 16.01 3.31 -3.25
N PHE A 92 15.77 2.18 -3.89
CA PHE A 92 16.42 1.85 -5.15
C PHE A 92 15.43 1.92 -6.31
N ASP A 93 15.49 3.01 -7.09
CA ASP A 93 14.92 3.06 -8.44
C ASP A 93 15.99 2.65 -9.48
N HIS A 94 15.53 2.35 -10.70
CA HIS A 94 16.13 1.62 -11.83
C HIS A 94 17.63 1.71 -12.21
N ASP A 95 18.51 2.29 -11.41
CA ASP A 95 19.96 2.30 -11.64
C ASP A 95 20.64 1.02 -11.15
N THR A 96 21.61 0.54 -11.94
CA THR A 96 22.44 -0.63 -11.62
C THR A 96 23.17 -0.44 -10.29
N LEU A 97 22.66 -1.11 -9.28
CA LEU A 97 23.22 -1.23 -7.94
C LEU A 97 24.54 -2.03 -7.98
N GLN A 98 25.68 -1.39 -7.70
CA GLN A 98 26.98 -2.08 -7.70
C GLN A 98 27.36 -2.68 -6.34
N GLN A 99 26.80 -2.21 -5.21
CA GLN A 99 27.13 -2.71 -3.87
C GLN A 99 25.97 -2.49 -2.89
N HIS A 100 25.08 -3.47 -2.74
CA HIS A 100 24.02 -3.41 -1.73
C HIS A 100 23.92 -4.70 -0.93
N TRP A 101 23.38 -4.57 0.27
CA TRP A 101 23.27 -5.64 1.25
C TRP A 101 21.86 -6.23 1.20
N PHE A 102 21.74 -7.49 0.80
CA PHE A 102 20.50 -8.25 0.88
C PHE A 102 20.58 -9.25 2.03
N PRO A 103 19.44 -9.58 2.65
CA PRO A 103 19.36 -10.73 3.54
C PRO A 103 19.59 -12.03 2.72
N HIS A 104 20.86 -12.45 2.63
CA HIS A 104 21.32 -13.69 2.04
C HIS A 104 22.11 -14.49 3.09
N PRO A 105 22.08 -15.84 3.04
CA PRO A 105 22.84 -16.72 3.94
C PRO A 105 24.29 -16.33 4.27
N ASP A 106 24.98 -15.68 3.33
CA ASP A 106 26.42 -15.44 3.39
C ASP A 106 26.80 -13.97 3.65
N GLY A 107 25.83 -13.11 4.00
CA GLY A 107 26.04 -11.66 4.09
C GLY A 107 26.01 -10.96 2.73
N TYR A 108 26.82 -9.90 2.53
CA TYR A 108 26.87 -9.11 1.30
C TYR A 108 26.92 -10.00 0.05
N VAL A 109 25.84 -10.01 -0.73
CA VAL A 109 25.88 -10.57 -2.08
C VAL A 109 26.03 -9.41 -3.05
N PRO A 110 27.18 -9.28 -3.74
CA PRO A 110 27.27 -8.45 -4.93
C PRO A 110 26.39 -9.13 -5.98
N ILE A 111 25.15 -8.64 -6.14
CA ILE A 111 24.28 -9.15 -7.18
C ILE A 111 24.74 -8.52 -8.50
N ASN A 112 25.30 -9.33 -9.38
CA ASN A 112 25.44 -8.96 -10.78
C ASN A 112 24.03 -8.85 -11.38
N GLN A 113 23.45 -7.65 -11.33
CA GLN A 113 22.19 -7.23 -11.96
C GLN A 113 20.88 -7.68 -11.27
N PRO A 114 20.44 -7.06 -10.15
CA PRO A 114 19.02 -7.03 -9.83
C PRO A 114 18.39 -5.82 -10.54
N LYS A 115 17.29 -6.04 -11.27
CA LYS A 115 16.39 -4.94 -11.61
C LYS A 115 15.98 -4.28 -10.30
N ALA A 116 16.11 -2.96 -10.22
CA ALA A 116 15.70 -2.18 -9.06
C ALA A 116 14.30 -2.59 -8.60
N TYR A 117 14.06 -2.50 -7.30
CA TYR A 117 12.91 -3.07 -6.62
C TYR A 117 11.60 -2.38 -7.03
N GLU A 118 11.01 -2.83 -8.15
CA GLU A 118 9.82 -2.23 -8.78
C GLU A 118 8.58 -2.20 -7.88
N HIS A 119 8.53 -3.00 -6.81
CA HIS A 119 7.32 -3.13 -5.98
C HIS A 119 6.87 -1.83 -5.31
N LEU A 120 7.81 -1.00 -4.81
CA LEU A 120 7.48 0.29 -4.19
C LEU A 120 7.05 1.33 -5.22
N GLU A 121 7.64 1.30 -6.43
CA GLU A 121 7.20 2.13 -7.55
C GLU A 121 5.79 1.72 -8.01
N LEU A 122 5.51 0.41 -8.12
CA LEU A 122 4.21 -0.11 -8.53
C LEU A 122 3.08 0.33 -7.58
N VAL A 123 3.36 0.41 -6.28
CA VAL A 123 2.40 0.90 -5.28
C VAL A 123 2.49 2.41 -5.03
N ASN A 124 3.28 3.15 -5.84
CA ASN A 124 3.50 4.59 -5.71
C ASN A 124 3.94 5.01 -4.29
N ALA A 125 4.84 4.25 -3.66
CA ALA A 125 5.24 4.43 -2.27
C ALA A 125 5.74 5.85 -1.96
N ARG A 126 6.57 6.45 -2.83
CA ARG A 126 7.05 7.84 -2.66
C ARG A 126 5.92 8.87 -2.54
N ARG A 127 4.80 8.64 -3.23
CA ARG A 127 3.60 9.49 -3.14
C ARG A 127 2.83 9.21 -1.84
N ALA A 128 2.71 7.95 -1.45
CA ALA A 128 2.08 7.58 -0.19
C ALA A 128 2.84 8.18 1.01
N TRP A 129 4.18 8.13 1.01
CA TRP A 129 5.02 8.67 2.08
C TRP A 129 5.01 10.19 2.19
N HIS A 130 4.73 10.89 1.09
CA HIS A 130 4.49 12.33 1.15
C HIS A 130 3.21 12.66 1.95
N ILE A 131 2.19 11.79 1.91
CA ILE A 131 0.96 11.94 2.69
C ILE A 131 1.20 11.53 4.15
N THR A 132 1.82 10.37 4.36
CA THR A 132 2.17 9.87 5.70
C THR A 132 3.28 8.83 5.61
N GLN A 133 4.27 8.92 6.48
CA GLN A 133 5.29 7.89 6.66
C GLN A 133 4.82 6.80 7.64
N GLY A 134 3.61 6.91 8.19
CA GLY A 134 3.11 6.05 9.25
C GLY A 134 3.29 6.66 10.63
N ASN A 135 2.94 5.89 11.66
CA ASN A 135 3.06 6.26 13.05
C ASN A 135 3.68 5.08 13.80
N PRO A 136 4.78 5.27 14.57
CA PRO A 136 5.43 4.18 15.29
C PRO A 136 4.56 3.54 16.37
N ASN A 137 3.46 4.18 16.77
CA ASN A 137 2.44 3.60 17.66
C ASN A 137 1.43 2.71 16.92
N VAL A 138 1.53 2.56 15.60
CA VAL A 138 0.78 1.58 14.81
C VAL A 138 1.71 0.41 14.51
N VAL A 139 1.33 -0.76 15.01
CA VAL A 139 2.18 -1.95 14.99
C VAL A 139 1.64 -2.98 14.00
N ILE A 140 2.53 -3.61 13.24
CA ILE A 140 2.22 -4.75 12.38
C ILE A 140 2.69 -6.02 13.09
N GLY A 141 1.78 -6.98 13.27
CA GLY A 141 2.14 -8.34 13.66
C GLY A 141 2.66 -9.12 12.46
N ILE A 142 3.84 -9.73 12.55
CA ILE A 142 4.40 -10.60 11.52
C ILE A 142 4.39 -12.03 12.05
N LYS A 143 3.44 -12.83 11.57
CA LYS A 143 3.37 -14.27 11.86
C LYS A 143 4.19 -15.02 10.82
N ASP A 144 5.42 -15.36 11.20
CA ASP A 144 6.40 -16.02 10.34
C ASP A 144 7.40 -16.86 11.16
N ILE A 145 8.50 -17.29 10.53
CA ILE A 145 9.60 -18.05 11.12
C ILE A 145 10.95 -17.40 10.81
N ASN A 146 11.97 -17.71 11.62
CA ASN A 146 13.37 -17.33 11.38
C ASN A 146 13.60 -15.81 11.26
N PHE A 147 13.11 -15.08 12.26
CA PHE A 147 13.48 -13.69 12.46
C PHE A 147 14.93 -13.56 12.95
N ILE A 148 15.65 -12.60 12.40
CA ILE A 148 16.98 -12.18 12.86
C ILE A 148 16.84 -10.75 13.38
N ASN A 149 16.36 -10.60 14.61
CA ASN A 149 16.05 -9.28 15.18
C ASN A 149 17.28 -8.38 15.35
N SER A 150 18.50 -8.91 15.25
CA SER A 150 19.73 -8.12 15.28
C SER A 150 20.15 -7.63 13.89
N HIS A 151 19.32 -7.84 12.86
CA HIS A 151 19.62 -7.36 11.52
C HIS A 151 19.36 -5.85 11.47
N PRO A 152 20.31 -5.01 11.01
CA PRO A 152 20.23 -3.55 11.05
C PRO A 152 19.12 -2.94 10.17
N ASP A 153 18.34 -3.77 9.48
CA ASP A 153 17.18 -3.34 8.70
C ASP A 153 15.87 -3.48 9.51
N ILE A 154 15.92 -4.13 10.69
CA ILE A 154 14.73 -4.37 11.52
C ILE A 154 15.01 -4.32 13.04
N ASP A 155 16.24 -4.03 13.47
CA ASP A 155 16.65 -4.17 14.87
C ASP A 155 16.01 -3.12 15.78
N ASP A 156 15.80 -1.89 15.28
CA ASP A 156 14.97 -0.90 15.98
C ASP A 156 13.48 -0.98 15.58
N LYS A 157 13.09 -1.86 14.65
CA LYS A 157 11.69 -2.02 14.22
C LYS A 157 10.93 -3.06 15.01
N ILE A 158 11.57 -4.12 15.46
CA ILE A 158 10.92 -5.20 16.21
C ILE A 158 10.81 -4.82 17.70
N VAL A 159 9.61 -4.42 18.13
CA VAL A 159 9.36 -3.98 19.51
C VAL A 159 9.05 -5.13 20.48
N ALA A 160 8.64 -6.29 19.95
CA ALA A 160 8.47 -7.51 20.74
C ALA A 160 8.64 -8.76 19.88
N THR A 161 8.97 -9.88 20.54
CA THR A 161 8.97 -11.21 19.93
C THR A 161 8.19 -12.18 20.80
N VAL A 162 7.21 -12.85 20.20
CA VAL A 162 6.37 -13.85 20.87
C VAL A 162 6.74 -15.23 20.34
N GLY A 163 7.38 -16.04 21.19
CA GLY A 163 8.01 -17.30 20.82
C GLY A 163 9.53 -17.16 20.69
N THR A 164 10.16 -18.08 19.98
CA THR A 164 11.61 -18.10 19.83
C THR A 164 12.02 -17.45 18.50
N ALA A 165 12.89 -16.44 18.57
CA ALA A 165 13.62 -15.98 17.39
C ALA A 165 14.71 -17.01 17.07
N THR A 166 14.43 -17.92 16.12
CA THR A 166 15.37 -18.97 15.69
C THR A 166 16.09 -18.59 14.42
N GLY A 167 16.49 -17.33 14.27
CA GLY A 167 17.30 -16.89 13.15
C GLY A 167 18.54 -17.75 13.02
N ASN A 168 18.67 -18.48 11.92
CA ASN A 168 19.93 -19.07 11.50
C ASN A 168 20.23 -18.55 10.09
N ASN A 169 21.51 -18.51 9.72
CA ASN A 169 21.96 -18.01 8.41
C ASN A 169 21.49 -18.88 7.22
N THR A 170 20.55 -19.81 7.39
CA THR A 170 20.09 -20.71 6.31
C THR A 170 18.62 -20.50 5.94
N SER A 171 17.85 -19.77 6.74
CA SER A 171 16.46 -19.44 6.43
C SER A 171 16.11 -18.07 7.02
N HIS A 172 15.62 -17.16 6.17
CA HIS A 172 15.42 -15.74 6.50
C HIS A 172 14.00 -15.26 6.18
N HIS A 173 13.04 -16.18 6.07
CA HIS A 173 11.71 -15.88 5.54
C HIS A 173 11.02 -14.75 6.34
N GLY A 174 10.97 -14.88 7.68
CA GLY A 174 10.42 -13.85 8.55
C GLY A 174 11.21 -12.54 8.53
N LEU A 175 12.54 -12.59 8.40
CA LEU A 175 13.36 -11.38 8.20
C LEU A 175 12.97 -10.65 6.91
N SER A 176 12.87 -11.35 5.78
CA SER A 176 12.47 -10.75 4.50
C SER A 176 11.05 -10.17 4.54
N VAL A 177 10.12 -10.90 5.16
CA VAL A 177 8.73 -10.44 5.32
C VAL A 177 8.67 -9.20 6.22
N ALA A 178 9.38 -9.20 7.34
CA ALA A 178 9.47 -8.04 8.24
C ALA A 178 10.09 -6.83 7.54
N GLY A 179 11.21 -7.02 6.82
CA GLY A 179 11.92 -5.96 6.09
C GLY A 179 11.03 -5.29 5.05
N ILE A 180 10.30 -6.05 4.21
CA ILE A 180 9.40 -5.45 3.21
C ILE A 180 8.20 -4.74 3.87
N ALA A 181 7.69 -5.28 4.99
CA ALA A 181 6.53 -4.72 5.68
C ALA A 181 6.83 -3.40 6.40
N GLY A 182 7.97 -3.31 7.09
CA GLY A 182 8.31 -2.16 7.93
C GLY A 182 9.77 -2.12 8.38
N GLY A 183 10.69 -2.51 7.49
CA GLY A 183 12.13 -2.32 7.68
C GLY A 183 12.52 -0.85 7.88
N GLU A 184 13.76 -0.63 8.28
CA GLU A 184 14.34 0.68 8.57
C GLU A 184 14.50 1.53 7.31
N THR A 185 13.41 2.11 6.84
CA THR A 185 13.44 3.05 5.72
C THR A 185 14.18 4.33 6.11
N ASN A 186 15.01 4.80 5.17
CA ASN A 186 15.92 5.92 5.29
C ASN A 186 17.07 5.71 6.29
N ASN A 187 17.62 4.50 6.34
CA ASN A 187 18.70 4.11 7.26
C ASN A 187 20.10 4.36 6.69
N ASN A 188 20.37 5.59 6.24
CA ASN A 188 21.68 6.01 5.72
C ASN A 188 22.25 5.08 4.63
N GLY A 189 21.39 4.54 3.77
CA GLY A 189 21.78 3.60 2.70
C GLY A 189 22.05 2.16 3.14
N VAL A 190 21.79 1.82 4.40
CA VAL A 190 21.78 0.44 4.90
C VAL A 190 20.41 -0.19 4.64
N GLY A 191 20.38 -1.47 4.27
CA GLY A 191 19.12 -2.21 4.12
C GLY A 191 18.31 -1.81 2.89
N ILE A 192 16.98 -1.82 3.03
CA ILE A 192 16.03 -1.44 1.98
C ILE A 192 14.91 -0.56 2.54
N SER A 193 14.33 0.30 1.70
CA SER A 193 13.06 0.93 2.06
C SER A 193 11.92 -0.08 2.16
N ALA A 194 11.02 0.14 3.12
CA ALA A 194 9.80 -0.61 3.36
C ALA A 194 8.56 0.27 3.27
N ILE A 195 7.42 -0.29 2.85
CA ILE A 195 6.16 0.48 2.70
C ILE A 195 5.70 1.07 4.05
N GLY A 196 5.86 0.31 5.14
CA GLY A 196 5.57 0.73 6.52
C GLY A 196 6.68 1.57 7.14
N TYR A 197 7.13 2.61 6.42
CA TYR A 197 8.28 3.48 6.69
C TYR A 197 8.55 3.72 8.18
N ASP A 198 7.62 4.33 8.93
CA ASP A 198 7.76 4.65 10.36
C ASP A 198 6.95 3.73 11.28
N LEU A 199 6.46 2.60 10.78
CA LEU A 199 5.74 1.63 11.60
C LEU A 199 6.69 0.78 12.45
N LYS A 200 6.12 0.10 13.46
CA LYS A 200 6.82 -0.88 14.29
C LYS A 200 6.26 -2.28 14.06
N LEU A 201 7.05 -3.28 14.40
CA LEU A 201 6.77 -4.69 14.11
C LEU A 201 6.77 -5.52 15.39
N ILE A 202 5.90 -6.54 15.44
CA ILE A 202 6.01 -7.63 16.41
C ILE A 202 6.21 -8.93 15.65
N ALA A 203 7.31 -9.62 15.93
CA ALA A 203 7.55 -10.96 15.43
C ALA A 203 6.80 -11.98 16.28
N ILE A 204 6.05 -12.89 15.66
CA ILE A 204 5.40 -14.00 16.37
C ILE A 204 5.65 -15.32 15.66
N THR A 205 6.37 -16.22 16.34
CA THR A 205 6.63 -17.59 15.84
C THR A 205 5.73 -18.62 16.53
N GLN A 206 5.16 -18.28 17.69
CA GLN A 206 4.28 -19.15 18.48
C GLN A 206 2.84 -19.23 17.92
N PHE A 207 2.12 -20.28 18.32
CA PHE A 207 0.72 -20.59 17.96
C PHE A 207 0.49 -20.95 16.49
N GLY A 208 -0.68 -21.53 16.21
CA GLY A 208 -1.22 -21.62 14.83
C GLY A 208 -1.63 -20.24 14.30
N HIS A 209 -2.05 -20.15 13.04
CA HIS A 209 -2.34 -18.88 12.37
C HIS A 209 -3.39 -18.05 13.11
N ALA A 210 -4.58 -18.59 13.33
CA ALA A 210 -5.66 -17.90 14.03
C ALA A 210 -5.29 -17.58 15.49
N GLY A 211 -4.61 -18.50 16.18
CA GLY A 211 -4.18 -18.31 17.57
C GLY A 211 -3.16 -17.18 17.71
N ALA A 212 -2.22 -17.04 16.77
CA ALA A 212 -1.25 -15.96 16.76
C ALA A 212 -1.94 -14.59 16.57
N VAL A 213 -2.89 -14.52 15.63
CA VAL A 213 -3.67 -13.29 15.40
C VAL A 213 -4.47 -12.91 16.65
N LEU A 214 -5.19 -13.87 17.25
CA LEU A 214 -5.95 -13.63 18.47
C LEU A 214 -5.06 -13.18 19.63
N TYR A 215 -3.92 -13.85 19.83
CA TYR A 215 -2.98 -13.49 20.88
C TYR A 215 -2.46 -12.06 20.71
N LEU A 216 -2.07 -11.68 19.49
CA LEU A 216 -1.61 -10.32 19.22
C LEU A 216 -2.73 -9.30 19.45
N ALA A 217 -3.94 -9.55 18.95
CA ALA A 217 -5.07 -8.66 19.12
C ALA A 217 -5.46 -8.44 20.60
N GLN A 218 -5.30 -9.47 21.44
CA GLN A 218 -5.64 -9.40 22.87
C GLN A 218 -4.57 -8.74 23.74
N ASN A 219 -3.29 -8.92 23.39
CA ASN A 219 -2.18 -8.54 24.27
C ASN A 219 -1.44 -7.29 23.79
N TYR A 220 -1.63 -6.89 22.53
CA TYR A 220 -0.96 -5.74 21.93
C TYR A 220 -2.00 -4.83 21.25
N PRO A 221 -2.63 -3.91 22.00
CA PRO A 221 -3.72 -3.07 21.48
C PRO A 221 -3.31 -2.17 20.31
N ASP A 222 -2.01 -1.91 20.15
CA ASP A 222 -1.42 -1.11 19.08
C ASP A 222 -1.27 -1.89 17.75
N VAL A 223 -1.44 -3.22 17.79
CA VAL A 223 -1.47 -4.05 16.58
C VAL A 223 -2.76 -3.78 15.83
N LYS A 224 -2.66 -3.31 14.58
CA LYS A 224 -3.83 -3.04 13.72
C LYS A 224 -3.91 -3.96 12.50
N VAL A 225 -2.76 -4.52 12.10
CA VAL A 225 -2.65 -5.46 11.00
C VAL A 225 -1.77 -6.63 11.44
N VAL A 226 -2.19 -7.85 11.12
CA VAL A 226 -1.33 -9.04 11.23
C VAL A 226 -1.13 -9.66 9.87
N ASN A 227 0.11 -9.78 9.43
CA ASN A 227 0.49 -10.46 8.21
C ASN A 227 0.89 -11.91 8.48
N ILE A 228 0.37 -12.82 7.66
CA ILE A 228 0.66 -14.26 7.68
C ILE A 228 1.17 -14.66 6.30
N SER A 229 2.49 -14.64 6.12
CA SER A 229 3.14 -15.13 4.90
C SER A 229 3.43 -16.63 4.97
N LEU A 230 2.51 -17.39 5.54
CA LEU A 230 2.61 -18.82 5.74
C LEU A 230 1.30 -19.47 5.28
N GLY A 231 1.35 -20.74 4.92
CA GLY A 231 0.17 -21.51 4.61
C GLY A 231 0.45 -23.01 4.70
N SER A 232 -0.61 -23.78 4.86
CA SER A 232 -0.58 -25.23 4.82
C SER A 232 -1.76 -25.74 4.01
N THR A 233 -1.60 -26.89 3.35
CA THR A 233 -2.76 -27.59 2.79
C THR A 233 -3.62 -28.13 3.92
N GLY A 234 -4.94 -28.11 3.75
CA GLY A 234 -5.87 -28.53 4.79
C GLY A 234 -7.32 -28.39 4.38
N ASN A 235 -8.21 -28.82 5.28
CA ASN A 235 -9.64 -28.60 5.16
C ASN A 235 -10.02 -27.33 5.91
N PHE A 236 -11.12 -26.70 5.49
CA PHE A 236 -11.74 -25.60 6.22
C PHE A 236 -11.91 -25.93 7.72
N SER A 237 -11.56 -24.94 8.56
CA SER A 237 -11.71 -25.01 10.01
C SER A 237 -12.68 -23.92 10.48
N GLN A 238 -13.85 -24.33 10.97
CA GLN A 238 -14.82 -23.40 11.55
C GLN A 238 -14.23 -22.67 12.76
N VAL A 239 -13.39 -23.34 13.56
CA VAL A 239 -12.75 -22.75 14.74
C VAL A 239 -11.82 -21.60 14.35
N GLU A 240 -11.01 -21.76 13.30
CA GLU A 240 -10.13 -20.68 12.84
C GLU A 240 -10.93 -19.53 12.23
N ALA A 241 -11.96 -19.84 11.44
CA ALA A 241 -12.85 -18.83 10.86
C ALA A 241 -13.58 -18.00 11.94
N ASP A 242 -14.06 -18.64 13.01
CA ASP A 242 -14.69 -17.96 14.14
C ASP A 242 -13.70 -17.05 14.86
N ILE A 243 -12.46 -17.50 15.07
CA ILE A 243 -11.41 -16.69 15.69
C ILE A 243 -11.08 -15.46 14.84
N PHE A 244 -10.88 -15.59 13.53
CA PHE A 244 -10.62 -14.43 12.66
C PHE A 244 -11.78 -13.43 12.68
N LYS A 245 -13.02 -13.95 12.68
CA LYS A 245 -14.22 -13.12 12.80
C LYS A 245 -14.30 -12.39 14.15
N ASP A 246 -13.97 -13.06 15.24
CA ASP A 246 -13.93 -12.47 16.58
C ASP A 246 -12.84 -11.41 16.70
N VAL A 247 -11.66 -11.66 16.11
CA VAL A 247 -10.58 -10.67 16.04
C VAL A 247 -11.05 -9.40 15.34
N TRP A 248 -11.64 -9.55 14.16
CA TRP A 248 -12.16 -8.43 13.38
C TRP A 248 -13.23 -7.65 14.16
N ASN A 249 -14.24 -8.36 14.69
CA ASN A 249 -15.40 -7.73 15.34
C ASN A 249 -15.08 -7.06 16.68
N ASN A 250 -14.20 -7.66 17.47
CA ASN A 250 -13.98 -7.24 18.86
C ASN A 250 -12.72 -6.40 19.06
N TYR A 251 -11.73 -6.53 18.17
CA TYR A 251 -10.43 -5.87 18.32
C TYR A 251 -10.08 -4.95 17.14
N GLY A 252 -10.83 -5.02 16.03
CA GLY A 252 -10.61 -4.17 14.85
C GLY A 252 -9.27 -4.43 14.16
N VAL A 253 -8.73 -5.64 14.29
CA VAL A 253 -7.45 -6.04 13.67
C VAL A 253 -7.72 -6.69 12.31
N THR A 254 -7.03 -6.19 11.29
CA THR A 254 -7.11 -6.76 9.94
C THR A 254 -6.04 -7.84 9.76
N THR A 255 -6.35 -8.91 9.04
CA THR A 255 -5.37 -9.96 8.71
C THR A 255 -5.08 -9.98 7.22
N THR A 256 -3.81 -10.00 6.84
CA THR A 256 -3.36 -10.26 5.47
C THR A 256 -2.72 -11.64 5.42
N VAL A 257 -3.07 -12.45 4.42
CA VAL A 257 -2.58 -13.83 4.28
C VAL A 257 -2.09 -14.03 2.86
N ALA A 258 -0.94 -14.70 2.71
CA ALA A 258 -0.48 -15.11 1.39
C ALA A 258 -1.48 -16.07 0.76
N ALA A 259 -1.79 -15.90 -0.52
CA ALA A 259 -2.68 -16.84 -1.22
C ALA A 259 -2.10 -18.26 -1.14
N GLY A 260 -0.82 -18.42 -1.46
CA GLY A 260 -0.12 -19.70 -1.49
C GLY A 260 0.58 -19.90 -2.82
N ASN A 261 1.64 -20.72 -2.83
CA ASN A 261 2.53 -20.85 -3.99
C ASN A 261 2.15 -22.01 -4.93
N GLY A 262 0.98 -22.62 -4.72
CA GLY A 262 0.57 -23.84 -5.41
C GLY A 262 1.55 -25.01 -5.22
N VAL A 263 1.36 -26.07 -6.00
CA VAL A 263 2.36 -27.14 -6.15
C VAL A 263 3.02 -26.95 -7.51
N PHE A 264 4.25 -26.43 -7.57
CA PHE A 264 5.06 -26.52 -8.79
C PHE A 264 5.60 -27.96 -8.98
N GLN A 265 4.71 -28.95 -9.02
CA GLN A 265 4.98 -30.26 -9.59
C GLN A 265 4.07 -30.45 -10.79
N SER A 266 4.66 -30.80 -11.92
CA SER A 266 4.02 -31.17 -13.17
C SER A 266 2.62 -31.80 -12.98
N GLY A 267 1.56 -31.05 -13.30
CA GLY A 267 0.34 -31.64 -13.83
C GLY A 267 -0.88 -31.83 -12.94
N THR A 268 -1.00 -31.27 -11.73
CA THR A 268 -2.33 -31.19 -11.07
C THR A 268 -2.55 -29.88 -10.32
N ASN A 269 -3.38 -29.00 -10.91
CA ASN A 269 -3.91 -27.82 -10.26
C ASN A 269 -4.81 -28.25 -9.09
N SER A 270 -4.34 -28.07 -7.86
CA SER A 270 -5.22 -28.00 -6.69
C SER A 270 -5.27 -26.56 -6.21
N ASN A 271 -6.19 -25.80 -6.80
CA ASN A 271 -6.60 -24.47 -6.34
C ASN A 271 -7.46 -24.60 -5.07
N ASN A 272 -6.90 -25.09 -3.98
CA ASN A 272 -7.60 -25.12 -2.70
C ASN A 272 -6.96 -24.09 -1.78
N TYR A 273 -7.61 -22.92 -1.73
CA TYR A 273 -7.39 -21.87 -0.75
C TYR A 273 -8.56 -21.89 0.24
N PHE A 274 -8.27 -21.70 1.53
CA PHE A 274 -9.25 -21.46 2.59
C PHE A 274 -8.77 -20.29 3.44
#